data_AF-A0A1C4R145-F1
#
_entry.id   AF-A0A1C4R145-F1
#
_cell.length_a   1.000
_cell.length_b   1.000
_cell.length_c   1.000
_cell.angle_alpha   90.00
_cell.angle_beta   90.00
_cell.angle_gamma   90.00
#
_symmetry.space_group_name_H-M   'P 1'
#
loop_
_entity.id
_entity.type
_entity.pdbx_description
1 polymer ?
#
loop_
_entity_poly.entity_id
_entity_poly.type
_entity_poly.pdbx_seq_one_letter_code
_entity_poly.pdbx_strand_id
1 'polypeptide(L)' 'MTDSWASFGADLHLEPVGQGLRSGLMEALREAVRTGRLAPGTRLPS' A
#
# COMPACT_ATOMS: atom_id res chain seq x y z
N MET A 1 -9.96 13.40 -18.44
CA MET A 1 -8.79 12.57 -18.79
C MET A 1 -8.32 11.97 -17.48
N THR A 2 -8.51 10.66 -17.32
CA THR A 2 -8.32 9.91 -16.07
C THR A 2 -6.83 9.78 -15.77
N ASP A 3 -6.31 10.59 -14.86
CA ASP A 3 -4.98 10.41 -14.26
C ASP A 3 -5.00 9.24 -13.25
N SER A 4 -5.31 8.06 -13.78
CA SER A 4 -5.28 6.78 -13.09
C SER A 4 -3.83 6.38 -12.86
N TRP A 5 -3.34 6.65 -11.66
CA TRP A 5 -2.14 6.01 -11.10
C TRP A 5 -2.42 4.55 -10.72
N ALA A 6 -3.66 4.08 -10.85
CA ALA A 6 -3.98 2.72 -11.29
C ALA A 6 -3.64 2.56 -12.79
N SER A 7 -2.43 2.93 -13.18
CA SER A 7 -1.87 2.51 -14.45
C SER A 7 -1.40 1.08 -14.23
N PHE A 8 -1.85 0.17 -15.09
CA PHE A 8 -1.21 -1.12 -15.34
C PHE A 8 0.32 -0.92 -15.30
N GLY A 9 0.98 -1.25 -14.18
CA GLY A 9 2.42 -1.01 -14.02
C GLY A 9 2.95 -0.68 -12.62
N ALA A 10 2.11 -0.30 -11.65
CA ALA A 10 2.56 -0.03 -10.27
C ALA A 10 1.72 -0.77 -9.23
N ASP A 11 1.90 -2.09 -9.13
CA ASP A 11 1.30 -2.88 -8.06
C ASP A 11 1.96 -2.54 -6.71
N LEU A 12 1.12 -2.24 -5.71
CA LEU A 12 1.58 -2.10 -4.33
C LEU A 12 1.72 -3.50 -3.72
N HIS A 13 2.94 -4.03 -3.73
CA HIS A 13 3.21 -5.31 -3.09
C HIS A 13 3.36 -5.13 -1.58
N LEU A 14 2.40 -5.66 -0.83
CA LEU A 14 2.42 -5.77 0.63
C LEU A 14 2.24 -7.24 0.97
N GLU A 15 2.99 -7.72 1.96
CA GLU A 15 2.78 -9.04 2.55
C GLU A 15 2.02 -8.86 3.87
N PRO A 16 0.70 -9.14 3.90
CA PRO A 16 -0.08 -9.01 5.13
C PRO A 16 0.37 -10.06 6.15
N VAL A 17 0.73 -9.61 7.35
CA VAL A 17 1.10 -10.48 8.47
C VAL A 17 0.01 -10.44 9.54
N GLY A 18 -0.44 -11.61 9.99
CA GLY A 18 -1.42 -11.76 11.08
C GLY A 18 -2.77 -12.35 10.68
N GLN A 19 -3.70 -12.44 11.65
CA GLN A 19 -5.04 -13.01 11.43
C GLN A 19 -5.98 -11.99 10.79
N GLY A 20 -6.43 -12.31 9.58
CA GLY A 20 -7.45 -11.55 8.86
C GLY A 20 -6.88 -10.49 7.92
N LEU A 21 -7.51 -10.37 6.75
CA LEU A 21 -7.05 -9.52 5.64
C LEU A 21 -6.93 -8.05 6.05
N ARG A 22 -7.95 -7.51 6.72
CA ARG A 22 -7.96 -6.09 7.14
C ARG A 22 -6.84 -5.78 8.12
N SER A 23 -6.70 -6.61 9.16
CA SER A 23 -5.71 -6.40 10.22
C SER A 23 -4.29 -6.54 9.68
N GLY A 24 -4.02 -7.58 8.89
CA GLY A 24 -2.71 -7.78 8.27
C GLY A 24 -2.35 -6.70 7.26
N LEU A 25 -3.32 -6.21 6.48
CA LEU A 25 -3.08 -5.11 5.54
C LEU A 25 -2.77 -3.80 6.28
N MET A 26 -3.50 -3.48 7.34
CA MET A 26 -3.24 -2.28 8.14
C MET A 26 -1.85 -2.29 8.78
N GLU A 27 -1.40 -3.47 9.23
CA GLU A 27 -0.06 -3.62 9.79
C GLU A 27 1.02 -3.46 8.71
N ALA A 28 0.87 -4.12 7.56
CA ALA A 28 1.82 -4.02 6.46
C ALA A 28 1.95 -2.58 5.92
N LEU A 29 0.83 -1.84 5.83
CA LEU A 29 0.83 -0.42 5.47
C LEU A 29 1.59 0.43 6.49
N ARG A 30 1.32 0.23 7.78
CA ARG A 30 2.00 0.97 8.87
C ARG A 30 3.50 0.72 8.86
N GLU A 31 3.90 -0.53 8.65
CA GLU A 31 5.30 -0.92 8.53
C GLU A 31 5.94 -0.19 7.34
N ALA A 32 5.34 -0.28 6.15
CA ALA A 32 5.87 0.31 4.94
C ALA A 32 6.01 1.84 5.04
N VAL A 33 5.13 2.53 5.77
CA VAL A 33 5.29 3.95 6.09
C VAL A 33 6.45 4.19 7.05
N ARG A 34 6.55 3.39 8.12
CA ARG A 34 7.61 3.53 9.13
C ARG A 34 9.01 3.27 8.56
N THR A 35 9.14 2.32 7.64
CA THR A 35 10.40 2.03 6.95
C THR A 35 10.69 2.95 5.76
N GLY A 36 9.78 3.88 5.45
CA GLY A 36 9.94 4.82 4.34
C GLY A 36 9.76 4.20 2.95
N ARG A 37 9.31 2.93 2.88
CA ARG A 37 8.94 2.27 1.62
C ARG A 37 7.70 2.92 1.00
N LEU A 38 6.81 3.45 1.84
CA LEU A 38 5.72 4.35 1.47
C LEU A 38 6.08 5.77 1.94
N ALA A 39 6.46 6.62 1.00
CA ALA A 39 6.81 8.00 1.30
C ALA A 39 5.57 8.85 1.65
N PRO A 40 5.72 9.92 2.44
CA PRO A 40 4.65 10.88 2.66
C PRO A 40 4.13 11.43 1.32
N GLY A 41 2.81 11.46 1.16
CA GLY A 41 2.17 11.91 -0.09
C GLY A 41 2.08 10.84 -1.19
N THR A 42 2.60 9.61 -0.96
CA THR A 42 2.32 8.48 -1.84
C THR A 42 0.81 8.21 -1.87
N ARG A 43 0.20 8.32 -3.06
CA ARG A 43 -1.20 7.96 -3.27
C ARG A 43 -1.35 6.43 -3.27
N LEU A 44 -2.33 5.92 -2.54
CA LEU A 44 -2.58 4.48 -2.37
C LEU A 44 -3.66 3.95 -3.31
N PRO A 45 -3.51 2.70 -3.84
CA PRO A 45 -4.53 1.89 -4.54
C PRO A 45 -5.93 2.06 -3.96
N SER A 46 -6.92 2.39 -4.80
CA SER A 46 -8.36 2.48 -4.44
C SER A 46 -9.12 1.30 -5.02
#